data_AF-A0A143PGT6-F1
#
_entry.id   AF-A0A143PGT6-F1
#
_cell.length_a   1.000
_cell.length_b   1.000
_cell.length_c   1.000
_cell.angle_alpha   90.00
_cell.angle_beta   90.00
_cell.angle_gamma   90.00
#
_symmetry.space_group_name_H-M   'P 1'
#
loop_
_entity.id
_entity.type
_entity.pdbx_description
1 polymer ?
#
loop_
_entity_poly.entity_id
_entity_poly.type
_entity_poly.pdbx_seq_one_letter_code
_entity_poly.pdbx_strand_id
1 'polypeptide(L)'
;MPAFLVGQGHFVPNSATGLRLSWFVYRGAGAVEFDPPQTKVWEEHRDGGNSPWSAGWSTPPPPPGNNWSARATFSTPGVYVLRALAHDGGWIAYQDVTVTVSR
;
A
#
# COMPACT_ATOMS: atom_id res chain seq x y z
N MET A 1 24.32 -14.94 12.61
CA MET A 1 23.34 -15.06 11.53
C MET A 1 21.97 -15.21 12.17
N PRO A 2 21.01 -14.27 12.12
CA PRO A 2 19.67 -14.58 12.58
C PRO A 2 18.83 -15.18 11.44
N ALA A 3 17.96 -16.08 11.86
CA ALA A 3 17.16 -17.00 11.06
C ALA A 3 16.29 -16.32 10.00
N PHE A 4 16.35 -16.85 8.78
CA PHE A 4 15.31 -16.67 7.78
C PHE A 4 14.10 -17.48 8.26
N LEU A 5 13.07 -16.81 8.78
CA LEU A 5 11.84 -17.48 9.17
C LEU A 5 11.09 -17.89 7.90
N VAL A 6 11.13 -19.18 7.60
CA VAL A 6 10.41 -19.82 6.49
C VAL A 6 8.90 -19.73 6.76
N GLY A 7 8.16 -19.13 5.82
CA GLY A 7 6.72 -19.29 5.65
C GLY A 7 5.83 -18.43 6.55
N GLN A 8 5.46 -17.23 6.09
CA GLN A 8 4.25 -16.59 6.60
C GLN A 8 3.05 -17.38 6.04
N GLY A 9 2.31 -18.06 6.91
CA GLY A 9 1.14 -18.85 6.52
C GLY A 9 0.01 -17.94 6.05
N HIS A 10 -0.42 -18.11 4.79
CA HIS A 10 -1.59 -17.44 4.24
C HIS A 10 -2.84 -18.00 4.93
N PHE A 11 -3.32 -17.35 6.00
CA PHE A 11 -4.64 -17.62 6.56
C PHE A 11 -5.59 -16.59 5.97
N VAL A 12 -6.59 -17.08 5.22
CA VAL A 12 -7.39 -16.34 4.23
C VAL A 12 -7.94 -14.96 4.64
N PRO A 13 -8.09 -14.03 3.68
CA PRO A 13 -7.98 -14.24 2.22
C PRO A 13 -6.54 -14.00 1.72
N ASN A 14 -5.90 -15.08 1.23
CA ASN A 14 -4.69 -15.22 0.41
C ASN A 14 -3.65 -14.07 0.34
N SER A 15 -3.47 -13.33 1.43
CA SER A 15 -2.65 -12.14 1.50
C SER A 15 -1.68 -12.27 2.65
N ALA A 16 -0.50 -11.67 2.52
CA ALA A 16 0.48 -11.63 3.59
C ALA A 16 -0.10 -11.01 4.86
N THR A 17 0.28 -11.58 5.99
CA THR A 17 -0.09 -11.11 7.34
C THR A 17 0.84 -9.99 7.80
N GLY A 18 0.34 -9.14 8.69
CA GLY A 18 1.05 -7.99 9.26
C GLY A 18 0.48 -6.66 8.80
N LEU A 19 0.47 -5.69 9.72
CA LEU A 19 -0.04 -4.35 9.48
C LEU A 19 0.79 -3.63 8.42
N ARG A 20 0.12 -3.21 7.35
CA ARG A 20 0.67 -2.39 6.28
C ARG A 20 -0.32 -1.32 5.86
N LEU A 21 0.19 -0.26 5.24
CA LEU A 21 -0.60 0.79 4.62
C LEU A 21 -0.10 1.06 3.21
N SER A 22 -1.01 1.37 2.30
CA SER A 22 -0.65 1.91 0.99
C SER A 22 -1.56 3.06 0.58
N TRP A 23 -0.93 4.08 0.01
CA TRP A 23 -1.60 5.19 -0.65
C TRP A 23 -1.85 4.88 -2.13
N PHE A 24 -3.01 5.27 -2.64
CA PHE A 24 -3.31 5.19 -4.06
C PHE A 24 -4.34 6.24 -4.47
N VAL A 25 -4.42 6.52 -5.77
CA VAL A 25 -5.47 7.36 -6.35
C VAL A 25 -6.76 6.56 -6.39
N TYR A 26 -7.74 6.92 -5.57
CA TYR A 26 -9.08 6.33 -5.62
C TYR A 26 -9.92 6.97 -6.74
N ARG A 27 -9.83 8.29 -6.88
CA ARG A 27 -10.40 9.09 -7.98
C ARG A 27 -9.48 10.26 -8.29
N GLY A 28 -9.43 10.75 -9.52
CA GLY A 28 -8.63 11.94 -9.80
C GLY A 28 -8.54 12.31 -11.28
N ALA A 29 -8.05 13.51 -11.54
CA ALA A 29 -7.86 14.07 -12.88
C ALA A 29 -6.67 13.46 -13.65
N GLY A 30 -5.75 12.76 -12.97
CA GLY A 30 -4.57 12.19 -13.60
C GLY A 30 -3.80 11.25 -12.68
N ALA A 31 -2.59 10.87 -13.09
CA ALA A 31 -1.70 10.06 -12.27
C ALA A 31 -1.12 10.85 -11.10
N VAL A 32 -0.87 10.15 -9.99
CA VAL A 32 -0.14 10.66 -8.83
C VAL A 32 0.98 9.68 -8.53
N GLU A 33 2.20 10.19 -8.45
CA GLU A 33 3.37 9.40 -8.08
C GLU A 33 3.57 9.47 -6.57
N PHE A 34 3.89 8.32 -5.96
CA PHE A 34 4.14 8.22 -4.53
C PHE A 34 5.58 7.78 -4.25
N ASP A 35 6.23 8.48 -3.32
CA ASP A 35 7.59 8.18 -2.85
C ASP A 35 7.59 8.04 -1.30
N PRO A 36 7.90 6.86 -0.73
CA PRO A 36 8.33 5.64 -1.42
C PRO A 36 7.20 5.00 -2.26
N PRO A 37 7.54 4.13 -3.23
CA PRO A 37 6.55 3.36 -3.96
C PRO A 37 5.64 2.55 -3.04
N GLN A 38 4.34 2.57 -3.32
CA GLN A 38 3.33 1.92 -2.50
C GLN A 38 3.13 0.45 -2.94
N THR A 39 2.72 -0.40 -2.00
CA THR A 39 2.38 -1.80 -2.29
C THR A 39 1.02 -1.86 -2.99
N LYS A 40 0.79 -2.90 -3.79
CA LYS A 40 -0.51 -3.06 -4.45
C LYS A 40 -1.63 -3.24 -3.43
N VAL A 41 -2.79 -2.66 -3.76
CA VAL A 41 -4.03 -2.73 -2.96
C VAL A 41 -5.09 -3.63 -3.59
N TRP A 42 -4.76 -4.32 -4.67
CA TRP A 42 -5.59 -5.32 -5.35
C TRP A 42 -4.84 -6.63 -5.50
N GLU A 43 -5.57 -7.73 -5.59
CA GLU A 43 -4.98 -9.07 -5.65
C GLU A 43 -4.17 -9.26 -6.93
N GLU A 44 -2.88 -9.53 -6.75
CA GLU A 44 -1.97 -9.74 -7.86
C GLU A 44 -0.91 -10.76 -7.43
N HIS A 45 -0.92 -11.94 -8.06
CA HIS A 45 -0.12 -13.08 -7.59
C HIS A 45 1.21 -13.24 -8.32
N ARG A 46 1.54 -12.41 -9.32
CA ARG A 46 2.81 -12.57 -10.04
C ARG A 46 3.97 -12.13 -9.15
N ASP A 47 5.04 -12.90 -9.24
CA ASP A 47 6.27 -12.65 -8.47
C ASP A 47 6.93 -11.33 -8.89
N GLY A 48 7.50 -10.62 -7.92
CA GLY A 48 8.20 -9.35 -8.14
C GLY A 48 7.31 -8.11 -8.32
N GLY A 49 5.98 -8.26 -8.27
CA GLY A 49 5.03 -7.17 -8.50
C GLY A 49 4.80 -6.20 -7.32
N ASN A 50 5.60 -6.27 -6.25
CA ASN A 50 5.36 -5.58 -4.96
C ASN A 50 3.92 -5.75 -4.44
N SER A 51 3.44 -7.00 -4.46
CA SER A 51 2.08 -7.36 -4.11
C SER A 51 2.03 -8.19 -2.84
N PRO A 52 1.18 -7.84 -1.87
CA PRO A 52 0.93 -8.66 -0.69
C PRO A 52 0.36 -10.06 -0.97
N TRP A 53 -0.07 -10.34 -2.21
CA TRP A 53 -0.57 -11.65 -2.64
C TRP A 53 0.47 -12.45 -3.45
N SER A 54 1.62 -11.86 -3.78
CA SER A 54 2.68 -12.52 -4.56
C SER A 54 3.52 -13.46 -3.70
N ALA A 55 4.02 -14.55 -4.30
CA ALA A 55 4.83 -15.51 -3.57
C ALA A 55 6.13 -14.85 -3.10
N GLY A 56 6.52 -15.13 -1.85
CA GLY A 56 7.75 -14.61 -1.25
C GLY A 56 7.69 -13.13 -0.83
N TRP A 57 6.59 -12.42 -1.09
CA TRP A 57 6.41 -11.09 -0.52
C TRP A 57 6.18 -11.20 1.00
N SER A 58 6.78 -10.28 1.74
CA SER A 58 6.63 -10.21 3.20
C SER A 58 6.34 -8.78 3.64
N THR A 59 5.50 -8.64 4.65
CA THR A 59 5.14 -7.33 5.19
C THR A 59 6.37 -6.65 5.78
N PRO A 60 6.72 -5.43 5.32
CA PRO A 60 7.80 -4.67 5.92
C PRO A 60 7.53 -4.36 7.39
N PRO A 61 8.56 -4.19 8.23
CA PRO A 61 8.39 -3.70 9.58
C PRO A 61 7.61 -2.36 9.59
N PRO A 62 6.73 -2.13 10.58
CA PRO A 62 6.07 -0.85 10.73
C PRO A 62 7.09 0.30 10.82
N PRO A 63 6.81 1.47 10.22
CA PRO A 63 7.69 2.63 10.31
C PRO A 63 7.76 3.16 11.76
N PRO A 64 8.83 3.91 12.11
CA PRO A 64 8.96 4.51 13.43
C PRO A 64 7.73 5.31 13.84
N GLY A 65 7.27 5.11 15.08
CA GLY A 65 6.10 5.80 15.61
C GLY A 65 4.77 5.41 14.95
N ASN A 66 4.72 4.30 14.20
CA ASN A 66 3.53 3.82 13.51
C ASN A 66 2.95 4.86 12.52
N ASN A 67 3.85 5.63 11.88
CA ASN A 67 3.50 6.71 10.97
C ASN A 67 3.89 6.35 9.53
N TRP A 68 2.89 6.04 8.70
CA TRP A 68 3.07 5.80 7.26
C TRP A 68 2.93 7.11 6.49
N SER A 69 4.05 7.63 5.99
CA SER A 69 4.12 8.83 5.16
C SER A 69 4.59 8.51 3.74
N ALA A 70 4.02 9.20 2.75
CA ALA A 70 4.52 9.21 1.38
C ALA A 70 4.43 10.63 0.81
N ARG A 71 5.40 11.02 -0.01
CA ARG A 71 5.31 12.21 -0.85
C ARG A 71 4.43 11.88 -2.07
N ALA A 72 3.40 12.67 -2.29
CA ALA A 72 2.55 12.59 -3.48
C ALA A 72 2.88 13.71 -4.46
N THR A 73 3.19 13.36 -5.71
CA THR A 73 3.49 14.32 -6.79
C THR A 73 2.38 14.27 -7.84
N PHE A 74 1.78 15.42 -8.13
CA PHE A 74 0.66 15.56 -9.06
C PHE A 74 1.13 16.22 -10.35
N SER A 75 0.90 15.57 -11.49
CA SER A 75 1.32 16.09 -12.80
C SER A 75 0.25 16.94 -13.50
N THR A 76 -0.99 16.90 -13.02
CA THR A 76 -2.14 17.57 -13.65
C THR A 76 -2.93 18.34 -12.58
N PRO A 77 -3.27 19.63 -12.79
CA PRO A 77 -4.20 20.33 -11.92
C PRO A 77 -5.58 19.65 -11.91
N GLY A 78 -6.26 19.63 -10.78
CA GLY A 78 -7.58 19.00 -10.63
C GLY A 78 -7.91 18.59 -9.20
N VAL A 79 -9.03 17.90 -9.05
CA VAL A 79 -9.47 17.34 -7.77
C VAL A 79 -9.16 15.85 -7.73
N TYR A 80 -8.55 15.42 -6.64
CA TYR A 80 -8.12 14.04 -6.39
C TYR A 80 -8.74 13.54 -5.09
N VAL A 81 -9.09 12.27 -5.06
CA VAL A 81 -9.35 11.52 -3.83
C VAL A 81 -8.25 10.49 -3.70
N LEU A 82 -7.33 10.73 -2.78
CA LEU A 82 -6.31 9.76 -2.40
C LEU A 82 -6.86 8.89 -1.26
N ARG A 83 -6.64 7.58 -1.33
CA ARG A 83 -7.04 6.64 -0.28
C ARG A 83 -5.81 6.07 0.39
N ALA A 84 -5.75 6.18 1.71
CA ALA A 84 -4.88 5.39 2.56
C ALA A 84 -5.64 4.13 2.95
N LEU A 85 -5.14 2.96 2.56
CA LEU A 85 -5.72 1.67 2.93
C LEU A 85 -4.77 0.91 3.83
N ALA A 86 -5.22 0.60 5.04
CA ALA A 86 -4.55 -0.27 5.99
C ALA A 86 -5.10 -1.70 5.87
N HIS A 87 -4.22 -2.68 5.88
CA HIS A 87 -4.55 -4.11 5.79
C HIS A 87 -3.62 -4.88 6.73
N ASP A 88 -4.13 -5.87 7.47
CA ASP A 88 -3.30 -6.69 8.37
C ASP A 88 -3.23 -8.18 8.00
N GLY A 89 -4.03 -8.59 7.01
CA GLY A 89 -4.14 -9.98 6.53
C GLY A 89 -5.57 -10.50 6.66
N GLY A 90 -6.33 -9.98 7.64
CA GLY A 90 -7.72 -10.37 7.87
C GLY A 90 -8.72 -9.22 7.83
N TRP A 91 -8.28 -7.99 8.10
CA TRP A 91 -9.13 -6.80 8.10
C TRP A 91 -8.57 -5.68 7.21
N ILE A 92 -9.49 -4.91 6.64
CA ILE A 92 -9.20 -3.72 5.83
C ILE A 92 -9.87 -2.51 6.46
N ALA A 93 -9.11 -1.43 6.65
CA ALA A 93 -9.63 -0.11 6.97
C ALA A 93 -9.06 0.91 5.98
N TYR A 94 -9.78 1.99 5.73
CA TYR A 94 -9.29 3.05 4.84
C TYR A 94 -9.77 4.44 5.24
N GLN A 95 -9.02 5.44 4.80
CA GLN A 95 -9.36 6.85 4.90
C GLN A 95 -9.16 7.54 3.55
N ASP A 96 -10.13 8.35 3.16
CA ASP A 96 -10.06 9.18 1.95
C ASP A 96 -9.60 10.60 2.31
N VAL A 97 -8.76 11.18 1.45
CA VAL A 97 -8.28 12.55 1.50
C VAL A 97 -8.58 13.21 0.16
N THR A 98 -9.35 14.29 0.18
CA THR A 98 -9.59 15.09 -1.03
C THR A 98 -8.52 16.17 -1.15
N VAL A 99 -7.85 16.23 -2.30
CA VAL A 99 -6.80 17.20 -2.61
C VAL A 99 -7.20 17.98 -3.85
N THR A 100 -7.18 19.30 -3.76
CA THR A 100 -7.35 20.20 -4.91
C THR A 100 -5.99 20.75 -5.30
N VAL A 101 -5.56 20.45 -6.53
CA VAL A 101 -4.31 20.93 -7.11
C VAL A 101 -4.64 22.03 -8.12
N SER A 102 -4.18 23.24 -7.83
CA SER A 102 -4.25 24.38 -8.76
C SER A 102 -2.92 24.59 -9.49
N ARG A 103 -2.95 25.40 -10.54
CA ARG A 103 -1.74 25.88 -11.22
C ARG A 103 -1.00 26.93 -10.39
#